data_AF-A0A8R1DN36-F1
#
_entry.id   AF-A0A8R1DN36-F1
#
_cell.length_a   1.000
_cell.length_b   1.000
_cell.length_c   1.000
_cell.angle_alpha   90.00
_cell.angle_beta   90.00
_cell.angle_gamma   90.00
#
_symmetry.space_group_name_H-M   'P 1'
#
loop_
_entity.id
_entity.type
_entity.pdbx_description
1 polymer ?
#
loop_
_entity_poly.entity_id
_entity_poly.type
_entity_poly.pdbx_seq_one_letter_code
_entity_poly.pdbx_strand_id
1 'polypeptide(L)'
;MNHFIPYGLILSIFYCLLLSSIWFVGAYNFEVPDEERRIYMESSFHDTLNVDVHDLNLLIALFNDASRETVNRSWIGILIVSLISIDSVLVYFIFGSLIVIKIYKNDFTMSKKTRYLQKQLMKALAVQSTIPMLVSFLPCFFVWYFPAFNVDIGQFMNWASSVAVSFFPVLDPLALFYFIPAFRKRVTEILHIQLTISVVSGKTNKTSQASRA
;
A
#
# COMPACT_ATOMS: atom_id res chain seq x y z
N MET A 1 7.32 -27.91 -28.87
CA MET A 1 6.79 -26.62 -28.40
C MET A 1 6.28 -26.82 -26.98
N ASN A 2 7.19 -26.84 -26.00
CA ASN A 2 6.83 -27.14 -24.62
C ASN A 2 6.21 -25.89 -24.01
N HIS A 3 4.91 -25.99 -23.68
CA HIS A 3 4.19 -24.93 -22.97
C HIS A 3 4.91 -24.68 -21.64
N PHE A 4 5.47 -23.47 -21.50
CA PHE A 4 6.00 -22.98 -20.24
C PHE A 4 4.80 -22.70 -19.32
N ILE A 5 4.28 -23.74 -18.67
CA ILE A 5 3.17 -23.60 -17.72
C ILE A 5 3.76 -23.00 -16.44
N PRO A 6 3.36 -21.79 -16.04
CA PRO A 6 3.93 -21.14 -14.87
C PRO A 6 3.21 -21.65 -13.61
N TYR A 7 3.41 -22.92 -13.26
CA TYR A 7 2.80 -23.54 -12.07
C TYR A 7 3.01 -22.69 -10.81
N GLY A 8 4.17 -22.03 -10.68
CA GLY A 8 4.45 -21.11 -9.58
C GLY A 8 3.58 -19.85 -9.57
N LEU A 9 3.20 -19.30 -10.74
CA LEU A 9 2.30 -18.15 -10.84
C LEU A 9 0.86 -18.54 -10.48
N ILE A 10 0.39 -19.69 -10.96
CA ILE A 10 -0.94 -20.19 -10.63
C ILE A 10 -1.05 -20.45 -9.12
N LEU A 11 -0.01 -21.06 -8.53
CA LEU A 11 0.08 -21.29 -7.10
C LEU A 11 0.10 -19.98 -6.31
N SER A 12 0.85 -18.97 -6.76
CA SER A 12 0.90 -17.67 -6.05
C SER A 12 -0.44 -16.93 -6.13
N ILE A 13 -1.14 -16.99 -7.27
CA ILE A 13 -2.50 -16.41 -7.40
C ILE A 13 -3.46 -17.12 -6.45
N PHE A 14 -3.44 -18.45 -6.42
CA PHE A 14 -4.30 -19.23 -5.51
C PHE A 14 -4.02 -18.90 -4.04
N TYR A 15 -2.74 -18.82 -3.66
CA TYR A 15 -2.32 -18.42 -2.32
C TYR A 15 -2.82 -17.01 -1.95
N CYS A 16 -2.66 -16.03 -2.85
CA CYS A 16 -3.17 -14.67 -2.62
C CYS A 16 -4.70 -14.64 -2.44
N LEU A 17 -5.45 -15.38 -3.25
CA LEU A 17 -6.92 -15.47 -3.14
C LEU A 17 -7.35 -16.14 -1.84
N LEU A 18 -6.63 -17.19 -1.42
CA LEU A 18 -6.88 -17.88 -0.17
C LEU A 18 -6.63 -16.94 1.02
N LEU A 19 -5.49 -16.26 1.08
CA LEU A 19 -5.21 -15.28 2.13
C LEU A 19 -6.24 -14.14 2.15
N SER A 20 -6.61 -13.60 0.98
CA SER A 20 -7.62 -12.55 0.88
C SER A 20 -8.98 -13.02 1.40
N SER A 21 -9.32 -14.28 1.14
CA SER A 21 -10.57 -14.88 1.63
C SER A 21 -10.54 -15.08 3.15
N ILE A 22 -9.43 -15.57 3.70
CA ILE A 22 -9.26 -15.71 5.16
C ILE A 22 -9.33 -14.35 5.83
N TRP A 23 -8.66 -13.33 5.28
CA TRP A 23 -8.71 -11.96 5.79
C TRP A 23 -10.16 -11.43 5.78
N PHE A 24 -10.86 -11.55 4.66
CA PHE A 24 -12.25 -11.09 4.53
C PHE A 24 -13.19 -11.80 5.50
N VAL A 25 -13.11 -13.13 5.60
CA VAL A 25 -13.92 -13.91 6.53
C VAL A 25 -13.56 -13.55 7.98
N GLY A 26 -12.29 -13.39 8.30
CA GLY A 26 -11.82 -12.96 9.62
C GLY A 26 -12.37 -11.59 10.00
N ALA A 27 -12.17 -10.60 9.14
CA ALA A 27 -12.68 -9.25 9.36
C ALA A 27 -14.20 -9.24 9.53
N TYR A 28 -14.93 -9.93 8.64
CA TYR A 28 -16.39 -10.00 8.70
C TYR A 28 -16.91 -10.60 10.01
N ASN A 29 -16.29 -11.67 10.52
CA ASN A 29 -16.77 -12.37 11.71
C ASN A 29 -16.29 -11.74 13.03
N PHE A 30 -15.11 -11.13 13.05
CA PHE A 30 -14.46 -10.71 14.30
C PHE A 30 -14.32 -9.20 14.46
N GLU A 31 -14.24 -8.44 13.38
CA GLU A 31 -13.92 -7.00 13.40
C GLU A 31 -15.07 -6.10 12.98
N VAL A 32 -16.04 -6.62 12.21
CA VAL A 32 -17.31 -5.92 11.99
C VAL A 32 -17.98 -5.68 13.34
N PRO A 33 -18.27 -4.41 13.70
CA PRO A 33 -18.76 -4.09 15.03
C PRO A 33 -20.20 -4.56 15.20
N ASP A 34 -20.44 -5.21 16.33
CA ASP A 34 -21.76 -5.38 16.91
C ASP A 34 -22.23 -4.07 17.56
N GLU A 35 -23.48 -4.06 17.99
CA GLU A 35 -24.13 -2.89 18.57
C GLU A 35 -23.35 -2.33 19.77
N GLU A 36 -22.78 -3.20 20.61
CA GLU A 36 -21.97 -2.81 21.76
C GLU A 36 -20.76 -1.96 21.34
N ARG A 37 -20.00 -2.41 20.34
CA ARG A 37 -18.85 -1.65 19.83
C ARG A 37 -19.26 -0.35 19.13
N ARG A 38 -20.43 -0.32 18.47
CA ARG A 38 -20.95 0.89 17.81
C ARG A 38 -21.33 1.95 18.84
N ILE A 39 -22.11 1.59 19.85
CA ILE A 39 -22.50 2.48 20.95
C ILE A 39 -21.27 3.03 21.68
N TYR A 40 -20.28 2.17 21.94
CA TYR A 40 -19.05 2.61 22.61
C TYR A 40 -18.31 3.70 21.80
N MET A 41 -18.23 3.54 20.48
CA MET A 41 -17.54 4.49 19.61
C MET A 41 -18.39 5.69 19.17
N GLU A 42 -19.72 5.63 19.35
CA GLU A 42 -20.69 6.62 18.87
C GLU A 42 -20.33 8.04 19.30
N SER A 43 -20.14 8.26 20.61
CA SER A 43 -19.77 9.56 21.18
C SER A 43 -18.48 10.12 20.55
N SER A 44 -17.44 9.28 20.42
CA SER A 44 -16.16 9.68 19.87
C SER A 44 -16.24 10.11 18.41
N PHE A 45 -17.01 9.39 17.59
CA PHE A 45 -17.20 9.72 16.18
C PHE A 45 -18.11 10.94 15.99
N HIS A 46 -19.19 11.04 16.77
CA HIS A 46 -20.10 12.18 16.69
C HIS A 46 -19.40 13.48 17.10
N ASP A 47 -18.65 13.49 18.20
CA ASP A 47 -17.98 14.69 18.70
C ASP A 47 -16.85 15.19 17.79
N THR A 48 -16.22 14.28 17.04
CA THR A 48 -15.02 14.59 16.25
C THR A 48 -15.33 14.82 14.79
N LEU A 49 -16.16 13.95 14.22
CA LEU A 49 -16.41 13.89 12.78
C LEU A 49 -17.85 14.30 12.46
N ASN A 50 -18.72 14.50 13.46
CA ASN A 50 -20.13 14.87 13.31
C ASN A 50 -20.88 13.93 12.34
N VAL A 51 -20.61 12.63 12.49
CA VAL A 51 -21.19 11.53 11.70
C VAL A 51 -21.70 10.43 12.62
N ASP A 52 -22.77 9.76 12.19
CA ASP A 52 -23.32 8.60 12.88
C ASP A 52 -22.49 7.35 12.55
N VAL A 53 -22.13 6.57 13.57
CA VAL A 53 -21.37 5.32 13.44
C VAL A 53 -22.17 4.23 12.70
N HIS A 54 -23.50 4.28 12.72
CA HIS A 54 -24.37 3.30 12.07
C HIS A 54 -24.39 3.45 10.55
N ASP A 55 -24.12 4.66 10.04
CA ASP A 55 -24.03 4.93 8.60
C ASP A 55 -22.65 4.57 8.02
N LEU A 56 -21.71 4.12 8.86
CA LEU A 56 -20.33 3.85 8.47
C LEU A 56 -20.01 2.35 8.43
N ASN A 57 -19.31 1.96 7.36
CA ASN A 57 -18.63 0.67 7.26
C ASN A 57 -17.29 0.75 7.99
N LEU A 58 -17.30 0.32 9.26
CA LEU A 58 -16.15 0.38 10.16
C LEU A 58 -15.71 -1.01 10.56
N LEU A 59 -14.43 -1.13 10.89
CA LEU A 59 -13.87 -2.24 11.65
C LEU A 59 -13.45 -1.69 13.00
N ILE A 60 -13.94 -2.29 14.08
CA ILE A 60 -13.70 -1.79 15.45
C ILE A 60 -13.19 -2.95 16.30
N ALA A 61 -12.02 -2.73 16.91
CA ALA A 61 -11.44 -3.62 17.91
C ALA A 61 -11.44 -2.92 19.27
N LEU A 62 -12.11 -3.52 20.26
CA LEU A 62 -12.10 -3.08 21.65
C LEU A 62 -11.34 -4.11 22.50
N PHE A 63 -10.35 -3.65 23.24
CA PHE A 63 -9.53 -4.52 24.09
C PHE A 63 -9.89 -4.41 25.58
N ASN A 64 -10.60 -3.35 25.96
CA ASN A 64 -11.03 -3.04 27.32
C ASN A 64 -12.45 -2.43 27.28
N ASP A 65 -13.08 -2.32 28.44
CA ASP A 65 -14.39 -1.65 28.64
C ASP A 65 -15.56 -2.18 27.78
N ALA A 66 -15.50 -3.46 27.41
CA ALA A 66 -16.58 -4.18 26.72
C ALA A 66 -16.80 -5.57 27.31
N SER A 67 -17.86 -6.25 26.88
CA SER A 67 -18.15 -7.62 27.25
C SER A 67 -16.98 -8.56 26.92
N ARG A 68 -16.82 -9.62 27.72
CA ARG A 68 -15.73 -10.61 27.52
C ARG A 68 -15.77 -11.24 26.13
N GLU A 69 -16.96 -11.44 25.58
CA GLU A 69 -17.14 -11.95 24.22
C GLU A 69 -16.60 -10.97 23.19
N THR A 70 -16.98 -9.70 23.29
CA THR A 70 -16.53 -8.62 22.41
C THR A 70 -15.02 -8.44 22.45
N VAL A 71 -14.41 -8.44 23.64
CA VAL A 71 -12.95 -8.35 23.82
C VAL A 71 -12.25 -9.57 23.20
N ASN A 72 -12.75 -10.79 23.47
CA ASN A 72 -12.17 -12.00 22.89
C ASN A 72 -12.25 -12.00 21.36
N ARG A 73 -13.38 -11.56 20.79
CA ARG A 73 -13.55 -11.44 19.33
C ARG A 73 -12.56 -10.42 18.75
N SER A 74 -12.36 -9.27 19.40
CA SER A 74 -11.38 -8.28 18.95
C SER A 74 -9.95 -8.81 19.00
N TRP A 75 -9.56 -9.52 20.05
CA TRP A 75 -8.26 -10.17 20.12
C TRP A 75 -8.06 -11.23 19.03
N ILE A 76 -9.06 -12.07 18.79
CA ILE A 76 -9.00 -13.09 17.73
C ILE A 76 -8.86 -12.44 16.35
N GLY A 77 -9.66 -11.41 16.05
CA GLY A 77 -9.59 -10.67 14.78
C GLY A 77 -8.19 -10.09 14.55
N ILE A 78 -7.70 -9.33 15.54
CA ILE A 78 -6.37 -8.71 15.48
C ILE A 78 -5.26 -9.75 15.35
N LEU A 79 -5.35 -10.89 16.03
CA LEU A 79 -4.39 -11.99 15.88
C LEU A 79 -4.42 -12.59 14.47
N ILE A 80 -5.61 -12.86 13.90
CA ILE A 80 -5.75 -13.36 12.53
C ILE A 80 -5.12 -12.37 11.54
N VAL A 81 -5.49 -11.09 11.62
CA VAL A 81 -4.96 -10.06 10.73
C VAL A 81 -3.45 -9.92 10.88
N SER A 82 -2.92 -10.02 12.10
CA SER A 82 -1.48 -9.95 12.37
C SER A 82 -0.71 -11.15 11.82
N LEU A 83 -1.28 -12.36 11.90
CA LEU A 83 -0.68 -13.55 11.32
C LEU A 83 -0.62 -13.48 9.80
N ILE A 84 -1.72 -13.08 9.15
CA ILE A 84 -1.78 -12.88 7.69
C ILE A 84 -0.77 -11.81 7.25
N SER A 85 -0.69 -10.73 8.03
CA SER A 85 0.23 -9.62 7.87
C SER A 85 1.69 -10.08 7.91
N ILE A 86 2.07 -10.86 8.92
CA ILE A 86 3.42 -11.45 9.06
C ILE A 86 3.71 -12.41 7.90
N ASP A 87 2.78 -13.31 7.57
CA ASP A 87 2.93 -14.28 6.48
C ASP A 87 3.16 -13.56 5.13
N SER A 88 2.39 -12.52 4.85
CA SER A 88 2.52 -11.70 3.63
C SER A 88 3.91 -11.05 3.53
N VAL A 89 4.41 -10.49 4.64
CA VAL A 89 5.75 -9.87 4.70
C VAL A 89 6.85 -10.91 4.51
N LEU A 90 6.74 -12.08 5.14
CA LEU A 90 7.71 -13.18 5.01
C LEU A 90 7.77 -13.68 3.57
N VAL A 91 6.61 -13.94 2.97
CA VAL A 91 6.51 -14.36 1.57
C VAL A 91 7.12 -13.33 0.63
N TYR A 92 6.85 -12.05 0.87
CA TYR A 92 7.46 -10.97 0.12
C TYR A 92 9.00 -11.01 0.18
N PHE A 93 9.59 -11.16 1.38
CA PHE A 93 11.06 -11.28 1.52
C PHE A 93 11.64 -12.54 0.87
N ILE A 94 10.95 -13.68 1.00
CA ILE A 94 11.36 -14.95 0.37
C ILE A 94 11.35 -14.82 -1.15
N PHE A 95 10.25 -14.37 -1.76
CA PHE A 95 10.19 -14.20 -3.20
C PHE A 95 11.17 -13.13 -3.69
N GLY A 96 11.28 -12.01 -2.98
CA GLY A 96 12.24 -10.96 -3.29
C GLY A 96 13.68 -11.50 -3.36
N SER A 97 14.09 -12.25 -2.33
CA SER A 97 15.42 -12.86 -2.27
C SER A 97 15.62 -13.95 -3.33
N LEU A 98 14.63 -14.82 -3.57
CA LEU A 98 14.70 -15.85 -4.61
C LEU A 98 14.87 -15.26 -6.00
N ILE A 99 14.17 -14.17 -6.31
CA ILE A 99 14.30 -13.52 -7.61
C ILE A 99 15.69 -12.90 -7.78
N VAL A 100 16.22 -12.25 -6.74
CA VAL A 100 17.59 -11.73 -6.75
C VAL A 100 18.61 -12.84 -7.00
N ILE A 101 18.49 -13.97 -6.29
CA ILE A 101 19.36 -15.14 -6.46
C ILE A 101 19.24 -15.71 -7.88
N LYS A 102 18.03 -15.83 -8.43
CA LYS A 102 17.79 -16.38 -9.77
C LYS A 102 18.43 -15.52 -10.86
N ILE A 103 18.36 -14.19 -10.72
CA ILE A 103 19.00 -13.25 -11.65
C ILE A 103 20.52 -13.37 -11.58
N TYR A 104 21.09 -13.51 -10.37
CA TYR A 104 22.53 -13.69 -10.21
C TYR A 104 23.02 -15.02 -10.81
N LYS A 105 22.21 -16.09 -10.71
CA LYS A 105 22.52 -17.39 -11.32
C LYS A 105 22.41 -17.39 -12.85
N ASN A 106 21.45 -16.64 -13.40
CA ASN A 106 21.25 -16.53 -14.86
C ASN A 106 22.15 -15.46 -15.52
N ASP A 107 23.16 -14.95 -14.81
CA ASP A 107 24.02 -13.86 -15.28
C ASP A 107 24.80 -14.21 -16.56
N PHE A 108 25.01 -15.49 -16.84
CA PHE A 108 25.74 -16.01 -18.01
C PHE A 108 24.89 -16.25 -19.26
N THR A 109 23.56 -16.31 -19.15
CA THR A 109 22.66 -16.67 -20.27
C THR A 109 21.92 -15.48 -20.89
N MET A 110 21.96 -14.31 -20.25
CA MET A 110 21.23 -13.11 -20.65
C MET A 110 22.10 -12.10 -21.39
N SER A 111 21.54 -11.40 -22.39
CA SER A 111 22.24 -10.28 -23.03
C SER A 111 22.54 -9.15 -22.05
N LYS A 112 23.62 -8.39 -22.26
CA LYS A 112 23.98 -7.24 -21.40
C LYS A 112 22.83 -6.24 -21.22
N LYS A 113 22.04 -6.01 -22.27
CA LYS A 113 20.88 -5.09 -22.27
C LYS A 113 19.70 -5.66 -21.48
N THR A 114 19.31 -6.91 -21.73
CA THR A 114 18.20 -7.58 -21.03
C THR A 114 18.48 -7.68 -19.53
N ARG A 115 19.72 -8.03 -19.18
CA ARG A 115 20.17 -8.09 -17.79
C ARG A 115 20.03 -6.76 -17.06
N TYR A 116 20.48 -5.67 -17.69
CA TYR A 116 20.38 -4.33 -17.10
C TYR A 116 18.92 -3.96 -16.81
N LEU A 117 18.03 -4.22 -17.77
CA LEU A 117 16.60 -3.97 -17.63
C LEU A 117 15.98 -4.81 -16.50
N GLN A 118 16.25 -6.12 -16.44
CA GLN A 118 15.70 -6.99 -15.39
C GLN A 118 16.19 -6.59 -13.99
N LYS A 119 17.47 -6.26 -13.81
CA LYS A 119 18.00 -5.80 -12.52
C LYS A 119 17.33 -4.49 -12.09
N GLN A 120 17.11 -3.55 -13.01
CA GLN A 120 16.42 -2.30 -12.69
C GLN A 120 14.95 -2.52 -12.35
N LEU A 121 14.23 -3.37 -13.10
CA LEU A 121 12.84 -3.69 -12.82
C LEU A 121 12.66 -4.39 -11.46
N MET A 122 13.60 -5.23 -11.06
CA MET A 122 13.54 -5.87 -9.74
C MET A 122 13.85 -4.91 -8.60
N LYS A 123 14.87 -4.05 -8.76
CA LYS A 123 15.16 -3.01 -7.77
C LYS A 123 13.97 -2.06 -7.61
N ALA A 124 13.37 -1.67 -8.74
CA ALA A 124 12.14 -0.92 -8.81
C ALA A 124 11.02 -1.58 -8.02
N LEU A 125 10.71 -2.84 -8.34
CA LEU A 125 9.63 -3.59 -7.74
C LEU A 125 9.83 -3.75 -6.23
N ALA A 126 11.06 -4.03 -5.79
CA ALA A 126 11.39 -4.16 -4.37
C ALA A 126 11.24 -2.83 -3.60
N VAL A 127 11.67 -1.72 -4.20
CA VAL A 127 11.48 -0.40 -3.59
C VAL A 127 10.01 -0.01 -3.56
N GLN A 128 9.30 -0.20 -4.68
CA GLN A 128 7.88 0.14 -4.81
C GLN A 128 7.03 -0.62 -3.79
N SER A 129 7.32 -1.89 -3.53
CA SER A 129 6.55 -2.69 -2.56
C SER A 129 6.93 -2.44 -1.11
N THR A 130 8.15 -1.95 -0.84
CA THR A 130 8.57 -1.59 0.54
C THR A 130 7.85 -0.35 1.06
N ILE A 131 7.53 0.59 0.18
CA ILE A 131 6.91 1.87 0.53
C ILE A 131 5.47 1.73 1.06
N PRO A 132 4.53 1.02 0.39
CA PRO A 132 3.22 0.67 0.93
C PRO A 132 3.31 0.01 2.31
N MET A 133 4.28 -0.89 2.50
CA MET A 133 4.46 -1.55 3.79
C MET A 133 4.81 -0.54 4.88
N LEU A 134 5.73 0.39 4.64
CA LEU A 134 6.07 1.39 5.65
C LEU A 134 4.98 2.45 5.85
N VAL A 135 4.31 2.87 4.79
CA VAL A 135 3.31 3.94 4.85
C VAL A 135 1.98 3.46 5.41
N SER A 136 1.56 2.23 5.11
CA SER A 136 0.26 1.72 5.52
C SER A 136 0.34 0.78 6.71
N PHE A 137 1.32 -0.13 6.74
CA PHE A 137 1.39 -1.16 7.78
C PHE A 137 1.86 -0.60 9.12
N LEU A 138 2.80 0.35 9.08
CA LEU A 138 3.42 0.94 10.27
C LEU A 138 2.40 1.77 11.08
N PRO A 139 1.59 2.67 10.47
CA PRO A 139 0.51 3.35 11.18
C PRO A 139 -0.59 2.40 11.64
N CYS A 140 -1.00 1.43 10.83
CA CYS A 140 -2.02 0.45 11.22
C CYS A 140 -1.58 -0.41 12.40
N PHE A 141 -0.31 -0.84 12.44
CA PHE A 141 0.26 -1.57 13.56
C PHE A 141 0.10 -0.77 14.87
N PHE A 142 0.48 0.51 14.88
CA PHE A 142 0.33 1.33 16.07
C PHE A 142 -1.13 1.54 16.47
N VAL A 143 -2.02 1.82 15.51
CA VAL A 143 -3.46 1.97 15.76
C VAL A 143 -4.08 0.71 16.38
N TRP A 144 -3.65 -0.48 15.98
CA TRP A 144 -4.18 -1.73 16.52
C TRP A 144 -3.63 -2.07 17.89
N TYR A 145 -2.33 -1.88 18.11
CA TYR A 145 -1.69 -2.36 19.33
C TYR A 145 -1.66 -1.33 20.46
N PHE A 146 -1.67 -0.03 20.20
CA PHE A 146 -1.69 0.98 21.27
C PHE A 146 -2.93 0.89 22.17
N PRO A 147 -4.16 0.74 21.63
CA PRO A 147 -5.34 0.50 22.47
C PRO A 147 -5.24 -0.82 23.25
N ALA A 148 -4.60 -1.85 22.69
CA ALA A 148 -4.39 -3.13 23.37
C ALA A 148 -3.46 -3.02 24.60
N PHE A 149 -2.51 -2.07 24.58
CA PHE A 149 -1.63 -1.75 25.70
C PHE A 149 -2.15 -0.63 26.61
N ASN A 150 -3.39 -0.17 26.43
CA ASN A 150 -3.96 0.99 27.14
C ASN A 150 -3.14 2.29 26.97
N VAL A 151 -2.48 2.44 25.82
CA VAL A 151 -1.77 3.68 25.48
C VAL A 151 -2.72 4.59 24.71
N ASP A 152 -3.18 5.65 25.37
CA ASP A 152 -4.02 6.67 24.75
C ASP A 152 -3.16 7.74 24.08
N ILE A 153 -3.15 7.75 22.74
CA ILE A 153 -2.51 8.79 21.92
C ILE A 153 -3.59 9.66 21.24
N GLY A 154 -4.82 9.55 21.72
CA GLY A 154 -5.99 10.17 21.13
C GLY A 154 -6.19 9.79 19.67
N GLN A 155 -6.93 10.64 18.97
CA GLN A 155 -7.33 10.41 17.58
C GLN A 155 -6.26 10.74 16.55
N PHE A 156 -5.13 11.31 16.98
CA PHE A 156 -4.04 11.66 16.07
C PHE A 156 -3.53 10.46 15.28
N MET A 157 -3.37 9.29 15.93
CA MET A 157 -2.92 8.07 15.25
C MET A 157 -3.94 7.57 14.21
N ASN A 158 -5.24 7.61 14.55
CA ASN A 158 -6.32 7.22 13.62
C ASN A 158 -6.38 8.16 12.41
N TRP A 159 -6.30 9.47 12.65
CA TRP A 159 -6.25 10.47 11.59
C TRP A 159 -5.00 10.33 10.71
N ALA A 160 -3.82 10.21 11.31
CA ALA A 160 -2.57 10.05 10.59
C ALA A 160 -2.54 8.77 9.74
N SER A 161 -3.07 7.66 10.28
CA SER A 161 -3.22 6.40 9.54
C SER A 161 -4.18 6.55 8.36
N SER A 162 -5.36 7.15 8.58
CA SER A 162 -6.34 7.42 7.52
C SER A 162 -5.77 8.29 6.40
N VAL A 163 -5.04 9.36 6.75
CA VAL A 163 -4.33 10.21 5.80
C VAL A 163 -3.27 9.41 5.04
N ALA A 164 -2.40 8.66 5.74
CA ALA A 164 -1.34 7.87 5.11
C ALA A 164 -1.91 6.86 4.08
N VAL A 165 -2.96 6.14 4.45
CA VAL A 165 -3.66 5.20 3.55
C VAL A 165 -4.31 5.92 2.37
N SER A 166 -4.88 7.11 2.59
CA SER A 166 -5.50 7.91 1.51
C SER A 166 -4.49 8.46 0.50
N PHE A 167 -3.27 8.78 0.95
CA PHE A 167 -2.19 9.25 0.08
C PHE A 167 -1.44 8.12 -0.62
N PHE A 168 -1.64 6.86 -0.21
CA PHE A 168 -0.96 5.69 -0.77
C PHE A 168 -1.00 5.63 -2.32
N PRO A 169 -2.15 5.83 -3.00
CA PRO A 169 -2.23 5.78 -4.47
C PRO A 169 -1.36 6.82 -5.18
N VAL A 170 -1.00 7.91 -4.49
CA VAL A 170 -0.15 8.99 -5.03
C VAL A 170 1.32 8.72 -4.73
N LEU A 171 1.63 8.22 -3.53
CA LEU A 171 3.00 7.93 -3.10
C LEU A 171 3.64 6.79 -3.89
N ASP A 172 2.86 5.75 -4.24
CA ASP A 172 3.34 4.59 -4.99
C ASP A 172 3.96 4.94 -6.37
N PRO A 173 3.27 5.66 -7.28
CA PRO A 173 3.86 6.08 -8.55
C PRO A 173 4.97 7.13 -8.39
N LEU A 174 4.88 8.04 -7.41
CA LEU A 174 5.92 9.04 -7.16
C LEU A 174 7.23 8.38 -6.72
N ALA A 175 7.15 7.40 -5.84
CA ALA A 175 8.30 6.61 -5.44
C ALA A 175 8.94 5.88 -6.63
N LEU A 176 8.11 5.27 -7.48
CA LEU A 176 8.55 4.61 -8.70
C LEU A 176 9.33 5.59 -9.62
N PHE A 177 8.82 6.80 -9.82
CA PHE A 177 9.52 7.84 -10.58
C PHE A 177 10.82 8.30 -9.92
N TYR A 178 10.89 8.37 -8.58
CA TYR A 178 12.07 8.84 -7.87
C TYR A 178 13.19 7.78 -7.81
N PHE A 179 12.85 6.52 -7.54
CA PHE A 179 13.86 5.49 -7.25
C PHE A 179 14.38 4.76 -8.48
N ILE A 180 13.69 4.83 -9.61
CA ILE A 180 14.10 4.14 -10.84
C ILE A 180 14.80 5.11 -11.80
N PRO A 181 16.11 4.96 -12.05
CA PRO A 181 16.86 5.87 -12.90
C PRO A 181 16.32 5.98 -14.34
N ALA A 182 15.80 4.87 -14.89
CA ALA A 182 15.19 4.85 -16.22
C ALA A 182 13.96 5.78 -16.31
N PHE A 183 13.11 5.76 -15.28
CA PHE A 183 11.93 6.63 -15.23
C PHE A 183 12.31 8.08 -14.98
N ARG A 184 13.26 8.35 -14.08
CA ARG A 184 13.80 9.71 -13.89
C ARG A 184 14.27 10.33 -15.20
N LYS A 185 15.07 9.58 -15.97
CA LYS A 185 15.59 10.05 -17.26
C LYS A 185 14.45 10.38 -18.22
N ARG A 186 13.44 9.51 -18.31
CA ARG A 186 12.24 9.74 -19.13
C ARG A 186 11.44 10.95 -18.69
N VAL A 187 11.21 11.13 -17.39
CA VAL A 187 10.50 12.29 -16.85
C VAL A 187 11.28 13.57 -17.16
N THR A 188 12.59 13.58 -16.95
CA THR A 188 13.44 14.73 -17.31
C THR A 188 13.39 15.02 -18.82
N GLU A 189 13.45 14.00 -19.68
CA GLU A 189 13.32 14.15 -21.14
C GLU A 189 11.96 14.78 -21.52
N ILE A 190 10.85 14.26 -20.97
CA ILE A 190 9.50 14.77 -21.23
C ILE A 190 9.36 16.22 -20.76
N LEU A 191 9.84 16.54 -19.55
CA LEU A 191 9.79 17.90 -19.01
C LEU A 191 10.60 18.89 -19.86
N HIS A 192 11.78 18.50 -20.35
CA HIS A 192 12.58 19.34 -21.24
C HIS A 192 11.88 19.57 -22.58
N ILE A 193 11.24 18.55 -23.16
CA ILE A 193 10.48 18.69 -24.41
C ILE A 193 9.30 19.64 -24.22
N GLN A 194 8.51 19.46 -23.15
CA GLN A 194 7.36 20.32 -22.87
C GLN A 194 7.78 21.78 -22.66
N LEU A 195 8.83 22.04 -21.88
CA LEU A 195 9.38 23.38 -21.69
C LEU A 195 9.85 24.00 -23.01
N THR A 196 10.50 23.21 -23.87
CA THR A 196 10.95 23.69 -25.19
C THR A 196 9.77 24.06 -26.08
N ILE A 197 8.70 23.26 -26.11
CA ILE A 197 7.47 23.54 -26.87
C ILE A 197 6.78 24.80 -26.34
N SER A 198 6.65 24.95 -25.01
CA SER A 198 6.06 26.14 -24.40
C SER A 198 6.85 27.41 -24.72
N VAL A 199 8.18 27.35 -24.72
CA VAL A 199 9.05 28.49 -25.07
C VAL A 199 8.93 28.86 -26.54
N VAL A 200 8.89 27.88 -27.45
CA VAL A 200 8.72 28.13 -28.88
C VAL A 200 7.34 28.73 -29.17
N SER A 201 6.27 28.14 -28.63
CA SER A 201 4.89 28.64 -28.78
C SER A 201 4.73 30.08 -28.25
N GLY A 202 5.35 30.38 -27.10
CA GLY A 202 5.36 31.73 -26.53
C GLY A 202 6.13 32.75 -27.38
N LYS A 203 7.19 32.35 -28.09
CA LYS A 203 7.91 33.22 -29.03
C LYS A 203 7.08 33.49 -30.28
N THR A 204 6.48 32.46 -30.89
CA THR A 204 5.70 32.59 -32.12
C THR A 204 4.49 33.51 -31.96
N ASN A 205 3.80 33.45 -30.80
CA ASN A 205 2.68 34.34 -30.50
C ASN A 205 3.10 35.81 -30.35
N LYS A 206 4.28 36.08 -29.76
CA LYS A 206 4.81 37.44 -29.65
C LYS A 206 5.24 38.02 -30.99
N THR A 207 5.85 37.23 -31.87
CA THR A 207 6.25 37.68 -33.21
C THR A 207 5.03 37.94 -34.12
N SER A 208 3.96 37.16 -33.99
CA SER A 208 2.71 37.37 -34.73
C SER A 208 1.97 38.63 -34.31
N GLN A 209 1.99 39.00 -33.02
CA GLN A 209 1.43 40.27 -32.54
C GLN A 209 2.26 41.48 -32.97
N ALA A 210 3.60 41.37 -32.96
CA ALA A 210 4.48 42.45 -33.41
C ALA A 210 4.41 42.72 -34.93
N SER A 211 4.00 41.74 -35.73
CA SER A 211 3.77 41.89 -37.18
C SER A 211 2.40 42.49 -37.53
N ARG A 212 1.49 42.65 -36.55
CA ARG A 212 0.13 43.20 -36.74
C ARG A 212 -0.05 44.60 -36.15
N ALA A 213 0.96 45.12 -35.46
CA ALA A 213 1.06 46.51 -35.02
C ALA A 213 1.85 47.33 -36.06
#